data_AF-A0A2I1HWH2-F1
#
_entry.id   AF-A0A2I1HWH2-F1
#
_cell.length_a   1.000
_cell.length_b   1.000
_cell.length_c   1.000
_cell.angle_alpha   90.00
_cell.angle_beta   90.00
_cell.angle_gamma   90.00
#
_symmetry.space_group_name_H-M   'P 1'
#
loop_
_entity.id
_entity.type
_entity.pdbx_description
1 polymer ?
#
loop_
_entity_poly.entity_id
_entity_poly.type
_entity_poly.pdbx_seq_one_letter_code
_entity_poly.pdbx_strand_id
1 'polypeptide(L)'
;MGDLNNHYKNISMFDTTNLLFDISETNSRHTFHGNGNNKVTSSRIDYIWTSHFLALQLNNQKLYKPNDIKTDHLMILNQFFAQEIVGLKQLAKLKQQRRWKIIYAYDEMTDED
;
A
#
# COMPACT_ATOMS: atom_id res chain seq x y z
N MET A 1 3.66 12.66 22.16
CA MET A 1 3.62 12.37 20.72
C MET A 1 4.87 11.56 20.41
N GLY A 2 4.74 10.26 20.13
CA GLY A 2 5.90 9.41 19.81
C GLY A 2 6.43 9.74 18.41
N ASP A 3 7.75 9.69 18.23
CA ASP A 3 8.39 9.90 16.93
C ASP A 3 8.06 8.72 15.99
N LEU A 4 6.97 8.88 15.23
CA LEU A 4 6.46 7.88 14.28
C LEU A 4 7.55 7.45 13.29
N ASN A 5 8.52 8.32 12.96
CA ASN A 5 9.60 7.99 12.03
C ASN A 5 10.51 6.87 12.55
N ASN A 6 10.71 6.77 13.87
CA ASN A 6 11.58 5.74 14.46
C ASN A 6 10.91 4.35 14.48
N HIS A 7 9.60 4.29 14.69
CA HIS A 7 8.89 3.01 14.70
C HIS A 7 8.86 2.36 13.31
N TYR A 8 8.58 3.13 12.26
CA TYR A 8 8.47 2.60 10.90
C TYR A 8 9.82 2.24 10.26
N LYS A 9 10.92 2.91 10.66
CA LYS A 9 12.28 2.48 10.29
C LYS A 9 12.60 1.09 10.82
N ASN A 10 12.19 0.75 12.04
CA ASN A 10 12.43 -0.57 12.64
C ASN A 10 11.70 -1.71 11.90
N ILE A 11 10.65 -1.41 11.13
CA ILE A 11 9.86 -2.41 10.38
C ILE A 11 10.17 -2.32 8.87
N SER A 12 11.24 -1.60 8.47
CA SER A 12 11.63 -1.43 7.06
C SER A 12 10.50 -0.87 6.17
N MET A 13 9.76 0.10 6.72
CA MET A 13 8.79 0.88 5.96
C MET A 13 9.37 2.24 5.60
N PHE A 14 9.03 2.72 4.40
CA PHE A 14 9.57 3.94 3.81
C PHE A 14 8.44 4.92 3.50
N ASP A 15 8.63 6.19 3.84
CA ASP A 15 7.72 7.27 3.46
C ASP A 15 7.84 7.54 1.96
N THR A 16 6.78 7.30 1.23
CA THR A 16 6.73 7.46 -0.24
C THR A 16 7.07 8.88 -0.69
N THR A 17 6.76 9.89 0.12
CA THR A 17 7.07 11.29 -0.21
C THR A 17 8.56 11.57 -0.13
N ASN A 18 9.21 11.08 0.95
CA ASN A 18 10.65 11.23 1.15
C ASN A 18 11.46 10.41 0.13
N LEU A 19 10.89 9.35 -0.44
CA LEU A 19 11.55 8.56 -1.48
C LEU A 19 11.60 9.30 -2.83
N LEU A 20 10.59 10.12 -3.13
CA LEU A 20 10.47 10.80 -4.43
C LEU A 20 10.95 12.26 -4.41
N PHE A 21 10.92 12.91 -3.24
CA PHE A 21 11.20 14.33 -3.11
C PHE A 21 12.12 14.60 -1.94
N ASP A 22 13.06 15.51 -2.15
CA ASP A 22 13.83 16.11 -1.08
C ASP A 22 12.97 17.16 -0.36
N ILE A 23 12.47 16.79 0.82
CA ILE A 23 11.59 17.66 1.61
C ILE A 23 12.44 18.65 2.39
N SER A 24 12.24 19.92 2.09
CA SER A 24 12.89 21.04 2.75
C SER A 24 11.88 22.12 3.11
N GLU A 25 12.33 23.19 3.77
CA GLU A 25 11.47 24.37 4.03
C GLU A 25 10.95 25.01 2.73
N THR A 26 11.69 24.91 1.63
CA THR A 26 11.31 25.45 0.32
C THR A 26 10.51 24.46 -0.53
N ASN A 27 10.50 23.17 -0.18
CA ASN A 27 9.76 22.10 -0.86
C ASN A 27 9.05 21.20 0.16
N SER A 28 8.19 21.80 0.96
CA SER A 28 7.63 21.17 2.16
C SER A 28 6.46 20.20 1.90
N ARG A 29 6.01 20.09 0.64
CA ARG A 29 4.92 19.22 0.14
C ARG A 29 3.78 19.04 1.16
N HIS A 30 3.27 20.16 1.66
CA HIS A 30 2.22 20.17 2.68
C HIS A 30 0.93 19.54 2.16
N THR A 31 0.28 18.77 3.03
CA THR A 31 -1.00 18.13 2.73
C THR A 31 -2.14 18.86 3.43
N PHE A 32 -1.91 19.46 4.59
CA PHE A 32 -2.88 20.22 5.35
C PHE A 32 -2.64 21.73 5.25
N HIS A 33 -3.72 22.48 5.11
CA HIS A 33 -3.72 23.95 5.06
C HIS A 33 -4.79 24.50 6.01
N GLY A 34 -4.38 24.80 7.23
CA GLY A 34 -5.23 25.41 8.26
C GLY A 34 -5.26 26.92 8.14
N ASN A 35 -6.40 27.50 8.50
CA ASN A 35 -6.54 28.95 8.63
C ASN A 35 -7.02 29.28 10.05
N GLY A 36 -6.06 29.43 10.98
CA GLY A 36 -6.34 29.73 12.38
C GLY A 36 -5.79 31.10 12.76
N ASN A 37 -6.60 31.95 13.39
CA ASN A 37 -6.19 33.23 14.00
C ASN A 37 -5.29 34.10 13.11
N ASN A 38 -5.71 34.38 11.88
CA ASN A 38 -4.99 35.20 10.88
C ASN A 38 -3.59 34.70 10.50
N LYS A 39 -3.26 33.43 10.80
CA LYS A 39 -2.00 32.81 10.38
C LYS A 39 -2.31 31.56 9.57
N VAL A 40 -1.85 31.54 8.32
CA VAL A 40 -1.88 30.34 7.48
C VAL A 40 -0.90 29.34 8.08
N THR A 41 -1.39 28.17 8.47
CA THR A 41 -0.57 27.07 8.94
C THR A 41 -0.63 25.94 7.94
N SER A 42 0.52 25.59 7.37
CA SER A 42 0.63 24.47 6.44
C SER A 42 1.51 23.40 7.05
N SER A 43 1.09 22.15 6.94
CA SER A 43 1.85 21.02 7.48
C SER A 43 1.66 19.77 6.64
N ARG A 44 2.63 18.85 6.73
CA ARG A 44 2.52 17.53 6.11
C ARG A 44 2.15 16.55 7.22
N ILE A 45 0.86 16.23 7.32
CA ILE A 45 0.33 15.35 8.37
C ILE A 45 -0.30 14.08 7.82
N ASP A 46 -0.46 14.00 6.51
CA ASP A 46 -0.90 12.81 5.80
C ASP A 46 0.34 12.09 5.24
N TYR A 47 0.41 10.78 5.45
CA TYR A 47 1.55 9.97 5.07
C TYR A 47 1.10 8.67 4.43
N ILE A 48 1.79 8.25 3.38
CA ILE A 48 1.69 6.89 2.84
C ILE A 48 3.06 6.24 2.99
N TRP A 49 3.10 5.19 3.79
CA TRP A 49 4.28 4.36 3.99
C TRP A 49 4.18 3.10 3.12
N THR A 50 5.32 2.64 2.63
CA THR A 50 5.40 1.45 1.78
C THR A 50 6.51 0.52 2.25
N SER A 51 6.34 -0.78 2.02
CA SER A 51 7.42 -1.75 2.20
C SER A 51 8.45 -1.68 1.07
N HIS A 52 9.62 -2.28 1.29
CA HIS A 52 10.75 -2.23 0.35
C HIS A 52 10.38 -2.62 -1.09
N PHE A 53 9.71 -3.76 -1.31
CA PHE A 53 9.40 -4.23 -2.67
C PHE A 53 8.48 -3.28 -3.43
N LEU A 54 7.49 -2.70 -2.76
CA LEU A 54 6.60 -1.71 -3.37
C LEU A 54 7.29 -0.35 -3.55
N ALA A 55 8.22 0.00 -2.66
CA ALA A 55 9.03 1.23 -2.78
C ALA A 55 9.82 1.25 -4.10
N LEU A 56 10.40 0.12 -4.50
CA LEU A 56 11.14 -0.01 -5.77
C LEU A 56 10.27 0.24 -7.00
N GLN A 57 8.95 0.02 -6.89
CA GLN A 57 7.99 0.18 -7.98
C GLN A 57 7.31 1.56 -7.96
N LEU A 58 7.65 2.42 -6.99
CA LEU A 58 7.08 3.76 -6.86
C LEU A 58 7.59 4.64 -8.00
N ASN A 59 6.67 5.11 -8.85
CA ASN A 59 7.01 5.87 -10.05
C ASN A 59 6.77 7.37 -9.88
N ASN A 60 5.64 7.74 -9.29
CA ASN A 60 5.26 9.15 -9.15
C ASN A 60 4.32 9.34 -7.95
N GLN A 61 4.24 10.58 -7.48
CA GLN A 61 3.29 11.00 -6.48
C GLN A 61 2.73 12.39 -6.82
N LYS A 62 1.42 12.56 -6.62
CA LYS A 62 0.73 13.85 -6.78
C LYS A 62 -0.03 14.22 -5.51
N LEU A 63 -0.12 15.52 -5.26
CA LEU A 63 -1.06 16.08 -4.31
C LEU A 63 -2.28 16.54 -5.10
N TYR A 64 -3.45 16.06 -4.70
CA TYR A 64 -4.71 16.33 -5.40
C TYR A 64 -5.70 16.99 -4.46
N LYS A 65 -6.31 18.09 -4.91
CA LYS A 65 -7.43 18.71 -4.21
C LYS A 65 -8.74 18.23 -4.85
N PRO A 66 -9.57 17.46 -4.14
CA PRO A 66 -10.88 17.09 -4.64
C PRO A 66 -11.77 18.34 -4.76
N ASN A 67 -12.46 18.49 -5.90
CA ASN A 67 -13.35 19.64 -6.14
C ASN A 67 -14.67 19.50 -5.39
N ASP A 68 -15.17 18.26 -5.26
CA ASP A 68 -16.52 17.99 -4.74
C ASP A 68 -16.54 17.73 -3.22
N ILE A 69 -15.39 17.83 -2.56
CA ILE A 69 -15.25 17.58 -1.12
C ILE A 69 -14.66 18.82 -0.46
N LYS A 70 -15.40 19.37 0.51
CA LYS A 70 -14.89 20.47 1.35
C LYS A 70 -13.93 19.92 2.39
N THR A 71 -12.65 20.05 2.13
CA THR A 71 -11.56 19.67 3.04
C THR A 71 -10.43 20.69 2.99
N ASP A 72 -9.75 20.85 4.11
CA ASP A 72 -8.49 21.57 4.31
C ASP A 72 -7.25 20.69 4.04
N HIS A 73 -7.46 19.43 3.65
CA HIS A 73 -6.42 18.49 3.24
C HIS A 73 -6.35 18.28 1.72
N LEU A 74 -5.14 18.03 1.24
CA LEU A 74 -4.84 17.49 -0.09
C LEU A 74 -4.67 15.97 0.02
N MET A 75 -5.18 15.26 -0.97
CA MET A 75 -5.00 13.82 -1.10
C MET A 75 -3.61 13.50 -1.66
N ILE A 76 -2.94 12.51 -1.06
CA ILE A 76 -1.71 11.94 -1.62
C ILE A 76 -2.08 10.80 -2.57
N LEU A 77 -1.65 10.91 -3.82
CA LEU A 77 -1.84 9.89 -4.84
C LEU A 77 -0.49 9.32 -5.26
N ASN A 78 -0.21 8.09 -4.88
CA ASN A 78 0.99 7.36 -5.31
C ASN A 78 0.68 6.48 -6.52
N GLN A 79 1.56 6.49 -7.51
CA GLN A 79 1.51 5.63 -8.68
C GLN A 79 2.63 4.61 -8.62
N PHE A 80 2.28 3.32 -8.70
CA PHE A 80 3.22 2.22 -8.71
C PHE A 80 3.18 1.47 -10.05
N PHE A 81 4.33 1.11 -10.60
CA PHE A 81 4.42 0.21 -11.76
C PHE A 81 4.63 -1.24 -11.32
N ALA A 82 3.62 -1.79 -10.66
CA ALA A 82 3.69 -3.11 -10.03
C ALA A 82 3.63 -4.30 -11.01
N GLN A 83 4.10 -4.18 -12.25
CA GLN A 83 4.08 -5.27 -13.24
C GLN A 83 4.84 -6.50 -12.72
N GLU A 84 5.99 -6.28 -12.09
CA GLU A 84 6.81 -7.34 -11.49
C GLU A 84 6.18 -7.99 -10.25
N ILE A 85 5.18 -7.35 -9.62
CA ILE A 85 4.49 -7.88 -8.43
C ILE A 85 3.20 -8.58 -8.83
N VAL A 86 2.39 -7.95 -9.69
CA VAL A 86 1.08 -8.49 -10.12
C VAL A 86 1.26 -9.62 -11.14
N GLY A 87 2.30 -9.58 -11.98
CA GLY A 87 2.63 -10.62 -12.95
C GLY A 87 2.99 -11.98 -12.34
N LEU A 88 3.41 -12.01 -11.07
CA LEU A 88 3.76 -13.25 -10.35
C LEU A 88 2.58 -14.22 -10.18
N LYS A 89 1.33 -13.72 -10.23
CA LYS A 89 0.14 -14.60 -10.19
C LYS A 89 0.11 -15.60 -11.36
N GLN A 90 0.71 -15.27 -12.51
CA GLN A 90 0.80 -16.20 -13.64
C GLN A 90 1.83 -17.32 -13.38
N LEU A 91 2.90 -17.04 -12.63
CA LEU A 91 3.92 -18.02 -12.25
C LEU A 91 3.46 -18.92 -11.08
N ALA A 92 2.55 -18.43 -10.23
CA ALA A 92 1.98 -19.20 -9.12
C ALA A 92 1.04 -20.35 -9.56
N LYS A 93 0.71 -20.47 -10.85
CA LYS A 93 -0.23 -21.48 -11.37
C LYS A 93 0.34 -22.90 -11.52
N LEU A 94 1.57 -23.19 -11.11
CA LEU A 94 2.18 -24.51 -11.32
C LEU A 94 2.77 -25.14 -10.05
N LYS A 95 1.96 -25.28 -9.01
CA LYS A 95 2.21 -26.29 -7.96
C LYS A 95 0.92 -26.88 -7.40
N GLN A 96 -0.05 -27.14 -8.28
CA GLN A 96 -1.13 -28.06 -7.94
C GLN A 96 -0.52 -29.46 -7.90
N GLN A 97 -0.05 -29.89 -6.72
CA GLN A 97 0.35 -31.28 -6.52
C GLN A 97 -0.86 -32.14 -6.88
N ARG A 98 -0.70 -32.99 -7.89
CA ARG A 98 -1.67 -34.00 -8.30
C ARG A 98 -1.76 -35.04 -7.18
N ARG A 99 -2.49 -34.73 -6.11
CA ARG A 99 -2.79 -35.69 -5.04
C ARG A 99 -3.84 -36.64 -5.57
N TRP A 100 -3.48 -37.90 -5.67
CA TRP A 100 -4.41 -38.97 -6.00
C TRP A 100 -5.34 -39.16 -4.80
N LYS A 101 -6.65 -39.00 -5.01
CA LYS A 101 -7.67 -39.36 -4.04
C LYS A 101 -8.16 -40.75 -4.41
N ILE A 102 -7.84 -41.75 -3.59
CA ILE A 102 -8.41 -43.09 -3.73
C ILE A 102 -9.83 -43.02 -3.17
N ILE A 103 -10.82 -43.41 -3.98
CA ILE A 103 -12.22 -43.53 -3.58
C ILE A 103 -12.50 -45.03 -3.53
N TYR A 104 -12.81 -45.53 -2.33
CA TYR A 104 -13.30 -46.90 -2.17
C TYR A 104 -14.81 -46.88 -2.45
N ALA A 105 -15.23 -47.57 -3.49
CA ALA A 105 -16.62 -47.94 -3.66
C ALA A 105 -16.81 -49.24 -2.88
N TYR A 106 -17.64 -49.20 -1.84
CA TYR A 106 -18.12 -50.41 -1.20
C TYR A 106 -19.25 -50.94 -2.09
N ASP A 107 -19.06 -52.14 -2.62
CA ASP A 107 -20.12 -52.87 -3.31
C ASP A 107 -21.25 -53.16 -2.32
N GLU A 108 -22.50 -53.07 -2.77
CA GLU A 108 -23.67 -53.31 -1.93
C GLU A 108 -23.59 -54.75 -1.41
N MET A 109 -23.44 -54.92 -0.10
CA MET A 109 -23.43 -56.24 0.53
C MET A 109 -24.79 -56.89 0.30
N THR A 110 -24.85 -57.84 -0.63
CA THR A 110 -25.97 -58.78 -0.75
C THR A 110 -25.67 -59.97 0.13
N ASP A 111 -25.77 -59.77 1.43
CA ASP A 111 -25.85 -60.85 2.41
C ASP A 111 -27.31 -61.02 2.82
N GLU A 112 -28.09 -61.73 2.01
CA GLU A 112 -29.33 -62.40 2.46
C GLU A 112 -29.40 -63.80 1.84
N ASP A 113 -29.21 -64.82 2.71
CA ASP A 113 -29.53 -66.24 2.49
C ASP A 113 -31.06 -66.48 2.48
#